data_AF-A0A935UD60-F1
#
_entry.id   AF-A0A935UD60-F1
#
_cell.length_a   1.000
_cell.length_b   1.000
_cell.length_c   1.000
_cell.angle_alpha   90.00
_cell.angle_beta   90.00
_cell.angle_gamma   90.00
#
_symmetry.space_group_name_H-M   'P 1'
#
loop_
_entity.id
_entity.type
_entity.pdbx_description
1 polymer ?
#
loop_
_entity_poly.entity_id
_entity_poly.type
_entity_poly.pdbx_seq_one_letter_code
_entity_poly.pdbx_strand_id
1 'polypeptide(L)'
;MMARKFSTTLWAGAFAAALGCAVPSLAWAQAISGTVTDGGKRAVSGATVFLVPAADVAKMKKAPSFNIRRNVDDDEPMDDNIAANGDKYVQAVTDLNGAFGISAAPAGKYFVYVVPDDAKHLPGGTLTNKSMTVAELAAKPLAIQVSGRSPANATFIGSSKCMKCHDDYKGFTQTAHKQGIAVVGKTSGLQDFSRFPKMNDGLKKLQAGAKFYLYGYDKARGFDKYQVSLKAPADPKSVSYTASFYTDKDGSLKLKTENARDPADKPRIYPVEKTYGGPVYKQRYLIRVGAETYPFLQYNTEGNDSWADRTRKPWRDYHGDWLFDEAKGKLKDPPKGKSFEIQCASCHYTGYTLTPTVGGNFVAGAANDPNGEFDIDGDGIPNELNVGCETCHGPGSEHAKAPRRLKASTIVNPGKLASERSMVICNQCHSRPQGTTSTDQPINKDGRMLTPGISRNEYLVNYTSREDAAQKDFWPDGVHSKSHHQQATDLVRSKHYINDTQILNCADCHDPHGKAGIKFQLTAEARDGKDTLCATCHKVDMKQHTAKTVGEEHSKKIACVDCHMTKTMQTGAGLGEGIEGKGGKKYWMNDITSHLFDVPRIANKGVKGVEPGKAMPTPYTNKCGTCHEADKM
;
A
#
# COMPACT_ATOMS: atom_id res chain seq x y z
N MET A 1 -1.54 92.48 -24.65
CA MET A 1 -2.19 93.40 -23.68
C MET A 1 -2.80 92.55 -22.58
N MET A 2 -2.46 92.87 -21.32
CA MET A 2 -3.18 92.69 -20.02
C MET A 2 -4.49 91.86 -20.02
N ALA A 3 -4.90 91.05 -19.05
CA ALA A 3 -4.54 90.67 -17.66
C ALA A 3 -5.44 89.42 -17.36
N ARG A 4 -5.21 88.51 -16.40
CA ARG A 4 -5.27 88.64 -14.94
C ARG A 4 -4.80 87.33 -14.29
N LYS A 5 -4.27 87.49 -13.08
CA LYS A 5 -3.72 86.51 -12.14
C LYS A 5 -4.75 85.50 -11.62
N PHE A 6 -4.30 84.27 -11.35
CA PHE A 6 -4.69 83.52 -10.15
C PHE A 6 -3.43 82.89 -9.54
N SER A 7 -3.26 83.14 -8.24
CA SER A 7 -2.19 82.66 -7.38
C SER A 7 -2.87 81.89 -6.26
N THR A 8 -2.45 80.66 -6.00
CA THR A 8 -2.69 79.99 -4.72
C THR A 8 -1.47 79.12 -4.38
N THR A 9 -0.77 79.57 -3.33
CA THR A 9 0.38 78.92 -2.70
C THR A 9 -0.04 78.58 -1.27
N LEU A 10 0.21 77.31 -0.90
CA LEU A 10 0.38 76.68 0.41
C LEU A 10 -0.41 77.17 1.63
N TRP A 11 -1.03 76.21 2.33
CA TRP A 11 -0.92 76.09 3.80
C TRP A 11 -0.59 74.63 4.16
N ALA A 12 0.53 74.45 4.85
CA ALA A 12 1.02 73.16 5.34
C ALA A 12 0.37 72.87 6.71
N GLY A 13 -0.36 71.76 6.82
CA GLY A 13 -0.83 71.21 8.08
C GLY A 13 0.06 70.07 8.54
N ALA A 14 0.77 70.27 9.64
CA ALA A 14 1.55 69.22 10.30
C ALA A 14 0.59 68.23 10.99
N PHE A 15 0.51 67.00 10.47
CA PHE A 15 -0.06 65.88 11.21
C PHE A 15 1.08 65.14 11.92
N ALA A 16 1.06 65.21 13.25
CA ALA A 16 1.95 64.44 14.12
C ALA A 16 1.66 62.95 13.92
N ALA A 17 2.66 62.20 13.45
CA ALA A 17 2.64 60.75 13.42
C ALA A 17 2.72 60.24 14.86
N ALA A 18 1.60 59.80 15.42
CA ALA A 18 1.62 58.95 16.60
C ALA A 18 2.24 57.61 16.22
N LEU A 19 3.52 57.40 16.56
CA LEU A 19 4.09 56.07 16.66
C LEU A 19 3.33 55.33 17.76
N GLY A 20 2.26 54.62 17.37
CA GLY A 20 1.73 53.55 18.18
C GLY A 20 2.78 52.46 18.25
N CYS A 21 3.49 52.37 19.38
CA CYS A 21 4.21 51.16 19.75
C CYS A 21 3.20 50.02 19.75
N ALA A 22 3.18 49.22 18.68
CA ALA A 22 2.54 47.92 18.70
C ALA A 22 3.33 47.06 19.68
N VAL A 23 2.86 47.03 20.92
CA VAL A 23 3.25 46.01 21.89
C VAL A 23 2.96 44.67 21.20
N PRO A 24 3.95 43.77 21.03
CA PRO A 24 3.66 42.45 20.50
C PRO A 24 2.59 41.85 21.43
N SER A 25 1.43 41.47 20.89
CA SER A 25 0.41 40.81 21.69
C SER A 25 1.06 39.60 22.34
N LEU A 26 1.30 39.69 23.65
CA LEU A 26 1.62 38.55 24.51
C LEU A 26 0.61 37.47 24.13
N ALA A 27 1.07 36.40 23.52
CA ALA A 27 0.17 35.33 23.09
C ALA A 27 -0.27 34.61 24.37
N TRP A 28 -1.48 34.93 24.85
CA TRP A 28 -1.99 34.46 26.13
C TRP A 28 -2.14 32.93 26.09
N ALA A 29 -1.55 32.24 27.07
CA ALA A 29 -1.81 30.82 27.26
C ALA A 29 -3.31 30.60 27.52
N GLN A 30 -3.89 29.53 26.97
CA GLN A 30 -5.33 29.26 27.09
C GLN A 30 -5.57 27.91 27.76
N ALA A 31 -6.67 27.82 28.50
CA ALA A 31 -7.11 26.56 29.08
C ALA A 31 -7.71 25.66 28.00
N ILE A 32 -7.36 24.38 28.02
CA ILE A 32 -7.93 23.35 27.15
C ILE A 32 -8.52 22.28 28.05
N SER A 33 -9.71 21.80 27.73
CA SER A 33 -10.35 20.70 28.46
C SER A 33 -10.97 19.71 27.48
N GLY A 34 -11.32 18.53 27.96
CA GLY A 34 -11.99 17.54 27.15
C GLY A 34 -12.20 16.23 27.86
N THR A 35 -12.63 15.23 27.09
CA THR A 35 -12.79 13.85 27.53
C THR A 35 -12.12 12.87 26.57
N VAL A 36 -11.63 11.77 27.13
CA VAL A 36 -11.14 10.61 26.41
C VAL A 36 -12.09 9.44 26.66
N THR A 37 -12.57 8.85 25.57
CA THR A 37 -13.44 7.68 25.63
C THR A 37 -13.00 6.58 24.66
N ASP A 38 -13.50 5.36 24.85
CA ASP A 38 -13.44 4.33 23.82
C ASP A 38 -14.52 4.55 22.73
N GLY A 39 -14.56 3.69 21.72
CA GLY A 39 -15.61 3.77 20.69
C GLY A 39 -17.04 3.48 21.15
N GLY A 40 -17.20 2.92 22.35
CA GLY A 40 -18.48 2.73 23.02
C GLY A 40 -18.86 3.90 23.92
N LYS A 41 -18.10 5.01 23.88
CA LYS A 41 -18.25 6.21 24.73
C LYS A 41 -18.00 5.95 26.22
N ARG A 42 -17.26 4.89 26.57
CA ARG A 42 -16.83 4.67 27.96
C ARG A 42 -15.62 5.53 28.27
N ALA A 43 -15.60 6.12 29.45
CA ALA A 43 -14.44 6.85 29.96
C ALA A 43 -13.18 5.97 29.94
N VAL A 44 -12.07 6.58 29.50
CA VAL A 44 -10.72 6.02 29.64
C VAL A 44 -10.00 6.86 30.68
N SER A 45 -9.95 6.36 31.90
CA SER A 45 -9.30 7.00 33.06
C SER A 45 -7.81 6.73 33.07
N GLY A 46 -7.00 7.64 33.63
CA GLY A 46 -5.55 7.45 33.77
C GLY A 46 -4.74 7.63 32.48
N ALA A 47 -5.41 7.90 31.36
CA ALA A 47 -4.75 8.17 30.09
C ALA A 47 -4.06 9.55 30.11
N THR A 48 -2.85 9.62 29.57
CA THR A 48 -2.13 10.88 29.42
C THR A 48 -2.42 11.50 28.06
N VAL A 49 -2.88 12.75 28.06
CA VAL A 49 -3.15 13.56 26.86
C VAL A 49 -2.00 14.52 26.66
N PHE A 50 -1.25 14.35 25.57
CA PHE A 50 -0.13 15.20 25.18
C PHE A 50 -0.55 16.23 24.15
N LEU A 51 -0.02 17.46 24.29
CA LEU A 51 0.06 18.44 23.22
C LEU A 51 1.46 18.39 22.60
N VAL A 52 1.60 17.63 21.52
CA VAL A 52 2.87 17.49 20.79
C VAL A 52 3.04 18.69 19.86
N PRO A 53 4.09 19.54 20.02
CA PRO A 53 4.29 20.71 19.17
C PRO A 53 4.44 20.31 17.70
N ALA A 54 3.65 20.91 16.82
CA ALA A 54 3.69 20.60 15.39
C ALA A 54 5.05 20.93 14.74
N ALA A 55 5.77 21.90 15.32
CA ALA A 55 7.12 22.24 14.89
C ALA A 55 8.13 21.11 15.18
N ASP A 56 7.97 20.37 16.27
CA ASP A 56 8.89 19.28 16.61
C ASP A 56 8.67 18.07 15.70
N VAL A 57 7.41 17.79 15.34
CA VAL A 57 7.07 16.82 14.30
C VAL A 57 7.69 17.20 12.96
N ALA A 58 7.57 18.47 12.54
CA ALA A 58 8.16 18.90 11.27
C ALA A 58 9.69 18.85 11.24
N LYS A 59 10.37 18.99 12.39
CA LYS A 59 11.83 18.84 12.50
C LYS A 59 12.31 17.41 12.23
N MET A 60 11.46 16.40 12.43
CA MET A 60 11.81 15.00 12.13
C MET A 60 11.94 14.74 10.62
N LYS A 61 11.44 15.63 9.78
CA LYS A 61 11.39 15.42 8.33
C LYS A 61 12.78 15.22 7.74
N LYS A 62 12.96 14.11 7.03
CA LYS A 62 14.19 13.78 6.30
C LYS A 62 13.97 13.78 4.80
N ALA A 63 15.08 13.91 4.06
CA ALA A 63 15.05 13.61 2.63
C ALA A 63 14.71 12.13 2.43
N PRO A 64 13.87 11.77 1.44
CA PRO A 64 13.59 10.38 1.13
C PRO A 64 14.89 9.61 0.85
N SER A 65 15.01 8.40 1.40
CA SER A 65 16.10 7.47 1.10
C SER A 65 15.57 6.04 1.07
N PHE A 66 16.26 5.10 0.45
CA PHE A 66 15.85 3.69 0.48
C PHE A 66 16.09 3.01 1.85
N ASN A 67 16.80 3.67 2.77
CA ASN A 67 17.13 3.11 4.09
C ASN A 67 15.98 3.30 5.08
N ILE A 68 15.08 2.33 5.13
CA ILE A 68 14.16 2.15 6.27
C ILE A 68 14.89 1.38 7.36
N ARG A 69 14.76 1.84 8.61
CA ARG A 69 15.61 1.41 9.72
C ARG A 69 14.75 1.09 10.93
N ARG A 70 15.01 -0.04 11.59
CA ARG A 70 14.47 -0.32 12.93
C ARG A 70 15.26 0.45 13.99
N ASN A 71 14.66 0.69 15.15
CA ASN A 71 15.26 1.36 16.30
C ASN A 71 15.79 2.76 15.98
N VAL A 72 14.99 3.54 15.24
CA VAL A 72 15.24 4.97 15.01
C VAL A 72 14.20 5.79 15.73
N ASP A 73 14.54 7.04 15.98
CA ASP A 73 13.75 8.04 16.72
C ASP A 73 13.23 9.15 15.78
N ASP A 74 13.03 8.81 14.50
CA ASP A 74 12.76 9.75 13.43
C ASP A 74 11.69 9.32 12.41
N ASP A 75 10.92 8.28 12.69
CA ASP A 75 9.93 7.72 11.75
C ASP A 75 8.55 7.37 12.33
N GLU A 76 8.36 7.58 13.63
CA GLU A 76 7.07 7.58 14.33
C GLU A 76 6.78 9.01 14.85
N PRO A 77 6.22 9.91 14.00
CA PRO A 77 5.94 11.32 14.32
C PRO A 77 5.50 11.66 15.73
N MET A 78 4.65 10.85 16.36
CA MET A 78 4.14 11.09 17.71
C MET A 78 4.94 10.30 18.74
N ASP A 79 5.03 8.97 18.59
CA ASP A 79 5.68 8.10 19.56
C ASP A 79 7.15 8.48 19.82
N ASP A 80 7.93 8.80 18.78
CA ASP A 80 9.34 9.20 18.93
C ASP A 80 9.49 10.56 19.62
N ASN A 81 8.62 11.52 19.27
CA ASN A 81 8.60 12.84 19.91
C ASN A 81 8.25 12.76 21.39
N ILE A 82 7.28 11.92 21.76
CA ILE A 82 6.88 11.70 23.15
C ILE A 82 7.99 10.97 23.90
N ALA A 83 8.64 9.98 23.29
CA ALA A 83 9.77 9.29 23.90
C ALA A 83 10.94 10.24 24.19
N ALA A 84 11.24 11.18 23.29
CA ALA A 84 12.36 12.11 23.42
C ALA A 84 12.07 13.32 24.33
N ASN A 85 10.83 13.82 24.35
CA ASN A 85 10.49 15.13 24.93
C ASN A 85 9.19 15.15 25.75
N GLY A 86 8.55 14.00 25.99
CA GLY A 86 7.22 13.94 26.61
C GLY A 86 7.15 14.55 28.01
N ASP A 87 8.25 14.49 28.78
CA ASP A 87 8.40 15.13 30.09
C ASP A 87 8.33 16.66 30.04
N LYS A 88 8.68 17.25 28.89
CA LYS A 88 8.68 18.71 28.64
C LYS A 88 7.41 19.19 27.97
N TYR A 89 6.66 18.30 27.33
CA TYR A 89 5.43 18.67 26.64
C TYR A 89 4.31 18.97 27.63
N VAL A 90 3.40 19.87 27.22
CA VAL A 90 2.20 20.13 27.97
C VAL A 90 1.31 18.90 27.91
N GLN A 91 0.89 18.41 29.07
CA GLN A 91 0.12 17.19 29.19
C GLN A 91 -0.88 17.26 30.36
N ALA A 92 -1.89 16.41 30.32
CA ALA A 92 -2.83 16.19 31.43
C ALA A 92 -3.23 14.72 31.50
N VAL A 93 -3.54 14.25 32.70
CA VAL A 93 -4.03 12.88 32.93
C VAL A 93 -5.54 12.91 33.09
N THR A 94 -6.24 11.94 32.51
CA THR A 94 -7.68 11.84 32.62
C THR A 94 -8.13 11.32 33.99
N ASP A 95 -9.22 11.87 34.52
CA ASP A 95 -9.87 11.42 35.74
C ASP A 95 -10.70 10.13 35.54
N LEU A 96 -11.42 9.70 36.58
CA LEU A 96 -12.28 8.50 36.52
C LEU A 96 -13.41 8.60 35.48
N ASN A 97 -13.81 9.81 35.08
CA ASN A 97 -14.81 10.07 34.06
C ASN A 97 -14.17 10.26 32.67
N GLY A 98 -12.85 10.08 32.56
CA GLY A 98 -12.09 10.30 31.33
C GLY A 98 -11.88 11.79 31.01
N ALA A 99 -12.20 12.70 31.94
CA ALA A 99 -12.06 14.14 31.74
C ALA A 99 -10.63 14.59 32.04
N PHE A 100 -10.13 15.56 31.26
CA PHE A 100 -8.82 16.18 31.48
C PHE A 100 -8.91 17.70 31.36
N GLY A 101 -7.95 18.39 31.97
CA GLY A 101 -7.81 19.84 31.88
C GLY A 101 -6.34 20.26 31.85
N ILE A 102 -6.00 21.12 30.89
CA ILE A 102 -4.72 21.81 30.76
C ILE A 102 -5.01 23.27 31.08
N SER A 103 -4.48 23.78 32.18
CA SER A 103 -4.79 25.13 32.68
C SER A 103 -4.20 26.25 31.83
N ALA A 104 -3.02 26.01 31.23
CA ALA A 104 -2.31 27.01 30.44
C ALA A 104 -1.48 26.34 29.32
N ALA A 105 -2.05 26.23 28.12
CA ALA A 105 -1.33 25.81 26.93
C ALA A 105 -0.67 27.03 26.25
N PRO A 106 0.67 27.03 26.06
CA PRO A 106 1.38 28.12 25.37
C PRO A 106 0.93 28.24 23.92
N ALA A 107 0.84 29.46 23.41
CA ALA A 107 0.47 29.71 22.02
C ALA A 107 1.34 28.91 21.05
N GLY A 108 0.70 28.31 20.05
CA GLY A 108 1.34 27.40 19.12
C GLY A 108 0.32 26.51 18.42
N LYS A 109 0.84 25.54 17.69
CA LYS A 109 0.06 24.52 16.97
C LYS A 109 0.49 23.15 17.46
N TYR A 110 -0.46 22.29 17.82
CA TYR A 110 -0.22 21.02 18.49
C TYR A 110 -1.02 19.89 17.86
N PHE A 111 -0.42 18.70 17.83
CA PHE A 111 -1.15 17.46 17.68
C PHE A 111 -1.60 16.98 19.07
N VAL A 112 -2.81 16.42 19.16
CA VAL A 112 -3.36 15.89 20.42
C VAL A 112 -3.22 14.37 20.41
N TYR A 113 -2.32 13.85 21.25
CA TYR A 113 -2.00 12.43 21.31
C TYR A 113 -2.37 11.84 22.67
N VAL A 114 -3.05 10.71 22.71
CA VAL A 114 -3.42 10.04 23.95
C VAL A 114 -2.61 8.76 24.13
N VAL A 115 -2.00 8.61 25.30
CA VAL A 115 -1.35 7.38 25.77
C VAL A 115 -2.20 6.79 26.91
N PRO A 116 -2.99 5.74 26.66
CA PRO A 116 -3.68 5.01 27.71
C PRO A 116 -2.69 4.34 28.68
N ASP A 117 -3.06 4.23 29.97
CA ASP A 117 -2.29 3.53 31.01
C ASP A 117 -2.77 2.08 31.24
N ASP A 118 -3.65 1.58 30.36
CA ASP A 118 -4.22 0.24 30.43
C ASP A 118 -3.85 -0.63 29.22
N ALA A 119 -4.08 -1.94 29.36
CA ALA A 119 -3.82 -2.90 28.29
C ALA A 119 -4.98 -3.04 27.26
N LYS A 120 -6.12 -2.38 27.49
CA LYS A 120 -7.34 -2.52 26.68
C LYS A 120 -7.40 -1.53 25.52
N HIS A 121 -6.70 -0.40 25.64
CA HIS A 121 -6.71 0.66 24.64
C HIS A 121 -5.35 0.82 23.97
N LEU A 122 -5.37 1.43 22.78
CA LEU A 122 -4.18 1.71 21.99
C LEU A 122 -3.87 3.22 22.00
N PRO A 123 -2.58 3.61 21.97
CA PRO A 123 -2.18 5.00 21.79
C PRO A 123 -2.70 5.63 20.50
N GLY A 124 -2.90 6.95 20.52
CA GLY A 124 -3.40 7.75 19.42
C GLY A 124 -4.67 8.53 19.79
N GLY A 125 -5.70 8.45 18.93
CA GLY A 125 -6.96 9.13 19.14
C GLY A 125 -7.53 9.78 17.87
N THR A 126 -8.82 10.07 17.88
CA THR A 126 -9.55 10.67 16.73
C THR A 126 -9.05 12.06 16.31
N LEU A 127 -8.26 12.75 17.15
CA LEU A 127 -7.73 14.09 16.86
C LEU A 127 -6.22 14.09 16.60
N THR A 128 -5.58 12.92 16.60
CA THR A 128 -4.12 12.81 16.59
C THR A 128 -3.46 13.23 15.28
N ASN A 129 -4.15 13.08 14.15
CA ASN A 129 -3.49 13.20 12.85
C ASN A 129 -3.53 14.61 12.24
N LYS A 130 -4.18 15.58 12.89
CA LYS A 130 -4.25 16.97 12.42
C LYS A 130 -3.89 17.92 13.55
N SER A 131 -2.93 18.80 13.29
CA SER A 131 -2.53 19.78 14.29
C SER A 131 -3.50 20.97 14.31
N MET A 132 -3.72 21.49 15.51
CA MET A 132 -4.65 22.58 15.79
C MET A 132 -3.92 23.66 16.58
N THR A 133 -4.27 24.91 16.33
CA THR A 133 -3.84 26.04 17.15
C THR A 133 -4.44 25.92 18.55
N VAL A 134 -3.80 26.54 19.55
CA VAL A 134 -4.38 26.60 20.91
C VAL A 134 -5.78 27.20 20.92
N ALA A 135 -6.03 28.22 20.10
CA ALA A 135 -7.35 28.83 19.97
C ALA A 135 -8.41 27.83 19.48
N GLU A 136 -8.07 26.98 18.50
CA GLU A 136 -8.96 25.93 18.02
C GLU A 136 -9.18 24.83 19.08
N LEU A 137 -8.16 24.50 19.86
CA LEU A 137 -8.25 23.51 20.95
C LEU A 137 -9.05 24.02 22.15
N ALA A 138 -8.95 25.31 22.46
CA ALA A 138 -9.65 25.97 23.56
C ALA A 138 -11.08 26.40 23.19
N ALA A 139 -11.44 26.40 21.91
CA ALA A 139 -12.76 26.87 21.44
C ALA A 139 -13.93 26.07 22.02
N LYS A 140 -13.73 24.79 22.33
CA LYS A 140 -14.72 23.91 22.97
C LYS A 140 -14.04 22.70 23.61
N PRO A 141 -14.67 22.05 24.60
CA PRO A 141 -14.15 20.81 25.16
C PRO A 141 -13.90 19.76 24.06
N LEU A 142 -12.71 19.16 24.08
CA LEU A 142 -12.31 18.12 23.15
C LEU A 142 -13.06 16.82 23.46
N ALA A 143 -13.46 16.10 22.41
CA ALA A 143 -14.07 14.78 22.51
C ALA A 143 -13.18 13.78 21.76
N ILE A 144 -12.28 13.14 22.50
CA ILE A 144 -11.28 12.24 21.93
C ILE A 144 -11.78 10.80 22.09
N GLN A 145 -11.68 10.01 21.02
CA GLN A 145 -11.88 8.57 21.10
C GLN A 145 -10.60 7.81 20.78
N VAL A 146 -10.24 6.85 21.62
CA VAL A 146 -9.13 5.92 21.39
C VAL A 146 -9.65 4.57 20.87
N SER A 147 -8.77 3.82 20.20
CA SER A 147 -9.06 2.46 19.76
C SER A 147 -8.98 1.48 20.93
N GLY A 148 -9.82 0.45 20.91
CA GLY A 148 -9.56 -0.76 21.70
C GLY A 148 -8.39 -1.57 21.11
N ARG A 149 -7.93 -2.54 21.88
CA ARG A 149 -6.94 -3.55 21.51
C ARG A 149 -7.63 -4.91 21.38
N SER A 150 -7.22 -5.74 20.42
CA SER A 150 -7.63 -7.14 20.41
C SER A 150 -7.08 -7.87 21.65
N PRO A 151 -7.92 -8.51 22.47
CA PRO A 151 -7.45 -9.30 23.61
C PRO A 151 -6.48 -10.41 23.18
N ALA A 152 -5.48 -10.71 23.99
CA ALA A 152 -4.45 -11.70 23.66
C ALA A 152 -5.00 -13.13 23.45
N ASN A 153 -6.13 -13.45 24.06
CA ASN A 153 -6.83 -14.73 23.89
C ASN A 153 -7.85 -14.72 22.75
N ALA A 154 -7.98 -13.63 21.99
CA ALA A 154 -8.92 -13.54 20.88
C ALA A 154 -8.45 -14.38 19.69
N THR A 155 -9.40 -15.04 19.02
CA THR A 155 -9.18 -15.86 17.84
C THR A 155 -9.88 -15.26 16.63
N PHE A 156 -9.39 -15.60 15.44
CA PHE A 156 -10.04 -15.26 14.19
C PHE A 156 -11.38 -16.00 14.07
N ILE A 157 -12.38 -15.35 13.48
CA ILE A 157 -13.75 -15.85 13.35
C ILE A 157 -14.35 -15.72 11.94
N GLY A 158 -13.58 -15.20 10.98
CA GLY A 158 -13.97 -15.05 9.58
C GLY A 158 -14.87 -13.85 9.32
N SER A 159 -14.68 -13.21 8.16
CA SER A 159 -15.44 -12.03 7.75
C SER A 159 -16.96 -12.26 7.66
N SER A 160 -17.42 -13.48 7.37
CA SER A 160 -18.84 -13.82 7.38
C SER A 160 -19.49 -13.59 8.73
N LYS A 161 -18.76 -13.82 9.83
CA LYS A 161 -19.30 -13.55 11.17
C LYS A 161 -19.35 -12.06 11.48
N CYS A 162 -18.37 -11.29 11.00
CA CYS A 162 -18.37 -9.83 11.10
C CYS A 162 -19.58 -9.24 10.36
N MET A 163 -19.82 -9.67 9.12
CA MET A 163 -20.89 -9.16 8.26
C MET A 163 -22.31 -9.47 8.78
N LYS A 164 -22.48 -10.36 9.76
CA LYS A 164 -23.79 -10.55 10.45
C LYS A 164 -24.25 -9.32 11.23
N CYS A 165 -23.33 -8.48 11.69
CA CYS A 165 -23.63 -7.24 12.42
C CYS A 165 -23.17 -5.97 11.67
N HIS A 166 -22.38 -6.13 10.62
CA HIS A 166 -21.72 -5.09 9.84
C HIS A 166 -22.02 -5.27 8.34
N ASP A 167 -23.29 -5.50 8.01
CA ASP A 167 -23.76 -5.79 6.66
C ASP A 167 -23.61 -4.60 5.70
N ASP A 168 -23.51 -3.39 6.23
CA ASP A 168 -23.21 -2.16 5.52
C ASP A 168 -21.83 -2.17 4.84
N TYR A 169 -20.93 -3.09 5.22
CA TYR A 169 -19.61 -3.27 4.62
C TYR A 169 -19.55 -4.37 3.55
N LYS A 170 -20.69 -4.90 3.09
CA LYS A 170 -20.75 -5.94 2.05
C LYS A 170 -20.01 -5.56 0.76
N GLY A 171 -19.91 -4.26 0.44
CA GLY A 171 -19.12 -3.78 -0.71
C GLY A 171 -17.64 -4.19 -0.67
N PHE A 172 -17.12 -4.59 0.50
CA PHE A 172 -15.77 -5.12 0.65
C PHE A 172 -15.53 -6.38 -0.19
N THR A 173 -16.55 -7.21 -0.41
CA THR A 173 -16.46 -8.41 -1.26
C THR A 173 -16.19 -8.08 -2.73
N GLN A 174 -16.31 -6.83 -3.14
CA GLN A 174 -16.02 -6.37 -4.50
C GLN A 174 -14.61 -5.77 -4.64
N THR A 175 -13.81 -5.74 -3.57
CA THR A 175 -12.48 -5.10 -3.55
C THR A 175 -11.37 -6.06 -3.97
N ALA A 176 -10.24 -5.53 -4.44
CA ALA A 176 -9.10 -6.36 -4.83
C ALA A 176 -8.55 -7.21 -3.66
N HIS A 177 -8.69 -6.74 -2.41
CA HIS A 177 -8.35 -7.47 -1.20
C HIS A 177 -9.11 -8.79 -1.05
N LYS A 178 -10.33 -8.86 -1.61
CA LYS A 178 -11.17 -10.06 -1.64
C LYS A 178 -11.06 -10.90 -2.90
N GLN A 179 -10.30 -10.44 -3.89
CA GLN A 179 -10.20 -11.10 -5.19
C GLN A 179 -8.78 -11.53 -5.57
N GLY A 180 -7.86 -11.50 -4.60
CA GLY A 180 -6.47 -11.87 -4.80
C GLY A 180 -6.28 -13.35 -5.07
N ILE A 181 -7.04 -14.21 -4.42
CA ILE A 181 -7.03 -15.67 -4.62
C ILE A 181 -8.44 -16.15 -4.95
N ALA A 182 -8.60 -16.95 -5.99
CA ALA A 182 -9.88 -17.58 -6.33
C ALA A 182 -9.67 -19.04 -6.71
N VAL A 183 -10.61 -19.91 -6.33
CA VAL A 183 -10.59 -21.32 -6.74
C VAL A 183 -11.07 -21.44 -8.18
N VAL A 184 -10.35 -22.19 -9.01
CA VAL A 184 -10.73 -22.40 -10.40
C VAL A 184 -12.08 -23.12 -10.46
N GLY A 185 -13.04 -22.52 -11.15
CA GLY A 185 -14.39 -23.08 -11.32
C GLY A 185 -15.32 -22.91 -10.12
N LYS A 186 -14.88 -22.30 -9.01
CA LYS A 186 -15.70 -22.08 -7.81
C LYS A 186 -15.52 -20.66 -7.25
N THR A 187 -16.58 -19.87 -7.26
CA THR A 187 -16.63 -18.56 -6.59
C THR A 187 -17.04 -18.73 -5.13
N SER A 188 -16.29 -18.14 -4.19
CA SER A 188 -16.66 -18.17 -2.76
C SER A 188 -17.83 -17.22 -2.45
N GLY A 189 -18.47 -17.41 -1.29
CA GLY A 189 -19.53 -16.47 -0.84
C GLY A 189 -18.97 -15.12 -0.36
N LEU A 190 -17.64 -14.99 -0.23
CA LEU A 190 -16.94 -13.76 0.12
C LEU A 190 -16.45 -12.98 -1.12
N GLN A 191 -16.75 -13.47 -2.34
CA GLN A 191 -16.23 -12.93 -3.58
C GLN A 191 -17.33 -12.44 -4.53
N ASP A 192 -17.21 -11.18 -4.96
CA ASP A 192 -17.93 -10.62 -6.09
C ASP A 192 -16.97 -9.99 -7.11
N PHE A 193 -16.85 -10.61 -8.29
CA PHE A 193 -15.94 -10.19 -9.37
C PHE A 193 -16.48 -9.04 -10.24
N SER A 194 -17.67 -8.49 -9.96
CA SER A 194 -18.34 -7.49 -10.82
C SER A 194 -17.49 -6.25 -11.14
N ARG A 195 -16.59 -5.84 -10.23
CA ARG A 195 -15.67 -4.70 -10.45
C ARG A 195 -14.43 -5.05 -11.28
N PHE A 196 -14.19 -6.33 -11.59
CA PHE A 196 -13.00 -6.80 -12.30
C PHE A 196 -13.33 -7.79 -13.43
N PRO A 197 -14.18 -7.43 -14.41
CA PRO A 197 -14.70 -8.37 -15.42
C PRO A 197 -13.61 -9.04 -16.29
N LYS A 198 -12.44 -8.40 -16.43
CA LYS A 198 -11.30 -8.88 -17.22
C LYS A 198 -10.29 -9.72 -16.43
N MET A 199 -10.46 -9.88 -15.12
CA MET A 199 -9.42 -10.51 -14.28
C MET A 199 -9.13 -11.97 -14.68
N ASN A 200 -10.12 -12.67 -15.24
CA ASN A 200 -10.03 -14.08 -15.62
C ASN A 200 -9.83 -14.29 -17.13
N ASP A 201 -9.49 -13.27 -17.92
CA ASP A 201 -9.29 -13.43 -19.36
C ASP A 201 -8.13 -14.38 -19.69
N GLY A 202 -7.07 -14.36 -18.88
CA GLY A 202 -6.00 -15.36 -18.97
C GLY A 202 -6.49 -16.76 -18.60
N LEU A 203 -7.24 -16.90 -17.51
CA LEU A 203 -7.79 -18.20 -17.07
C LEU A 203 -8.67 -18.84 -18.15
N LYS A 204 -9.56 -18.05 -18.79
CA LYS A 204 -10.42 -18.53 -19.89
C LYS A 204 -9.59 -19.10 -21.04
N LYS A 205 -8.46 -18.46 -21.39
CA LYS A 205 -7.54 -18.96 -22.42
C LYS A 205 -6.90 -20.29 -22.02
N LEU A 206 -6.55 -20.46 -20.74
CA LEU A 206 -6.01 -21.73 -20.23
C LEU A 206 -7.05 -22.85 -20.28
N GLN A 207 -8.28 -22.57 -19.83
CA GLN A 207 -9.40 -23.52 -19.85
C GLN A 207 -9.77 -23.98 -21.27
N ALA A 208 -9.54 -23.12 -22.26
CA ALA A 208 -9.75 -23.40 -23.69
C ALA A 208 -8.65 -24.27 -24.34
N GLY A 209 -7.63 -24.71 -23.60
CA GLY A 209 -6.61 -25.64 -24.12
C GLY A 209 -5.31 -25.00 -24.59
N ALA A 210 -4.84 -23.92 -23.94
CA ALA A 210 -3.63 -23.23 -24.35
C ALA A 210 -2.36 -24.09 -24.20
N LYS A 211 -1.52 -24.12 -25.25
CA LYS A 211 -0.18 -24.71 -25.22
C LYS A 211 0.89 -23.63 -25.33
N PHE A 212 1.82 -23.64 -24.39
CA PHE A 212 2.95 -22.72 -24.33
C PHE A 212 4.26 -23.45 -24.61
N TYR A 213 5.16 -22.75 -25.31
CA TYR A 213 6.54 -23.14 -25.53
C TYR A 213 7.42 -22.29 -24.62
N LEU A 214 8.21 -22.93 -23.77
CA LEU A 214 9.23 -22.26 -22.95
C LEU A 214 10.59 -22.48 -23.59
N TYR A 215 11.21 -21.37 -24.00
CA TYR A 215 12.40 -21.39 -24.85
C TYR A 215 13.35 -20.24 -24.52
N GLY A 216 14.56 -20.30 -25.07
CA GLY A 216 15.55 -19.22 -24.96
C GLY A 216 15.89 -18.90 -23.50
N TYR A 217 16.26 -19.92 -22.72
CA TYR A 217 16.61 -19.81 -21.32
C TYR A 217 17.76 -18.83 -21.08
N ASP A 218 17.62 -18.00 -20.06
CA ASP A 218 18.66 -17.11 -19.57
C ASP A 218 18.64 -17.05 -18.04
N LYS A 219 19.72 -17.57 -17.43
CA LYS A 219 19.89 -17.63 -15.97
C LYS A 219 19.95 -16.26 -15.29
N ALA A 220 20.28 -15.19 -16.02
CA ALA A 220 20.41 -13.84 -15.48
C ALA A 220 19.06 -13.12 -15.27
N ARG A 221 17.95 -13.64 -15.82
CA ARG A 221 16.64 -12.94 -15.84
C ARG A 221 15.76 -13.16 -14.60
N GLY A 222 16.33 -13.47 -13.43
CA GLY A 222 15.57 -13.59 -12.18
C GLY A 222 14.52 -14.70 -12.25
N PHE A 223 13.23 -14.38 -12.05
CA PHE A 223 12.12 -15.33 -12.15
C PHE A 223 11.60 -15.57 -13.58
N ASP A 224 11.98 -14.72 -14.54
CA ASP A 224 11.50 -14.70 -15.92
C ASP A 224 12.60 -15.23 -16.85
N LYS A 225 13.04 -16.46 -16.57
CA LYS A 225 14.21 -17.08 -17.21
C LYS A 225 13.92 -17.58 -18.61
N TYR A 226 12.66 -17.84 -18.95
CA TYR A 226 12.24 -18.28 -20.28
C TYR A 226 11.53 -17.18 -21.05
N GLN A 227 11.59 -17.27 -22.37
CA GLN A 227 10.57 -16.65 -23.22
C GLN A 227 9.37 -17.59 -23.30
N VAL A 228 8.17 -17.02 -23.38
CA VAL A 228 6.91 -17.76 -23.45
C VAL A 228 6.17 -17.37 -24.72
N SER A 229 5.72 -18.37 -25.48
CA SER A 229 4.94 -18.17 -26.70
C SER A 229 3.84 -19.23 -26.83
N LEU A 230 2.70 -18.84 -27.38
CA LEU A 230 1.63 -19.76 -27.79
C LEU A 230 1.93 -20.46 -29.12
N LYS A 231 2.81 -19.87 -29.94
CA LYS A 231 3.27 -20.44 -31.21
C LYS A 231 4.65 -21.05 -31.02
N ALA A 232 4.91 -22.17 -31.71
CA ALA A 232 6.23 -22.78 -31.71
C ALA A 232 7.28 -21.75 -32.20
N PRO A 233 8.42 -21.60 -31.51
CA PRO A 233 9.48 -20.71 -31.97
C PRO A 233 10.11 -21.23 -33.27
N ALA A 234 10.68 -20.30 -34.05
CA ALA A 234 11.29 -20.61 -35.34
C ALA A 234 12.46 -21.61 -35.24
N ASP A 235 13.19 -21.60 -34.13
CA ASP A 235 14.17 -22.63 -33.78
C ASP A 235 13.57 -23.61 -32.75
N PRO A 236 13.14 -24.81 -33.16
CA PRO A 236 12.59 -25.80 -32.24
C PRO A 236 13.60 -26.27 -31.19
N LYS A 237 14.91 -26.23 -31.49
CA LYS A 237 15.97 -26.66 -30.55
C LYS A 237 16.11 -25.69 -29.37
N SER A 238 15.67 -24.45 -29.52
CA SER A 238 15.63 -23.47 -28.44
C SER A 238 14.59 -23.78 -27.35
N VAL A 239 13.62 -24.66 -27.65
CA VAL A 239 12.56 -25.07 -26.71
C VAL A 239 13.14 -26.03 -25.69
N SER A 240 12.94 -25.73 -24.41
CA SER A 240 13.32 -26.61 -23.30
C SER A 240 12.20 -27.59 -23.01
N TYR A 241 10.99 -27.07 -22.83
CA TYR A 241 9.80 -27.86 -22.58
C TYR A 241 8.54 -27.11 -23.01
N THR A 242 7.43 -27.85 -23.11
CA THR A 242 6.11 -27.26 -23.38
C THR A 242 5.21 -27.38 -22.14
N ALA A 243 4.28 -26.45 -22.00
CA ALA A 243 3.28 -26.38 -20.94
C ALA A 243 1.89 -26.32 -21.57
N SER A 244 1.15 -27.43 -21.53
CA SER A 244 -0.18 -27.56 -22.13
C SER A 244 -1.25 -27.57 -21.04
N PHE A 245 -2.14 -26.59 -21.06
CA PHE A 245 -3.29 -26.52 -20.17
C PHE A 245 -4.48 -27.20 -20.81
N TYR A 246 -5.29 -27.90 -20.01
CA TYR A 246 -6.53 -28.53 -20.46
C TYR A 246 -7.49 -28.72 -19.29
N THR A 247 -8.79 -28.67 -19.59
CA THR A 247 -9.84 -29.02 -18.63
C THR A 247 -10.08 -30.53 -18.74
N ASP A 248 -9.92 -31.26 -17.64
CA ASP A 248 -10.15 -32.70 -17.61
C ASP A 248 -11.66 -33.03 -17.53
N LYS A 249 -12.01 -34.31 -17.63
CA LYS A 249 -13.41 -34.79 -17.65
C LYS A 249 -14.20 -34.41 -16.39
N ASP A 250 -13.52 -34.25 -15.26
CA ASP A 250 -14.11 -33.81 -13.99
C ASP A 250 -14.28 -32.28 -13.88
N GLY A 251 -13.91 -31.53 -14.93
CA GLY A 251 -13.94 -30.06 -14.96
C GLY A 251 -12.72 -29.40 -14.31
N SER A 252 -11.78 -30.16 -13.74
CA SER A 252 -10.55 -29.61 -13.17
C SER A 252 -9.59 -29.12 -14.27
N LEU A 253 -8.99 -27.95 -14.05
CA LEU A 253 -7.94 -27.44 -14.93
C LEU A 253 -6.62 -28.14 -14.58
N LYS A 254 -5.91 -28.66 -15.58
CA LYS A 254 -4.63 -29.32 -15.42
C LYS A 254 -3.57 -28.68 -16.32
N LEU A 255 -2.33 -28.72 -15.85
CA LEU A 255 -1.12 -28.39 -16.59
C LEU A 255 -0.35 -29.67 -16.86
N LYS A 256 -0.10 -29.99 -18.13
CA LYS A 256 0.87 -31.02 -18.55
C LYS A 256 2.15 -30.36 -19.03
N THR A 257 3.29 -30.76 -18.49
CA THR A 257 4.62 -30.36 -18.96
C THR A 257 5.30 -31.51 -19.70
N GLU A 258 5.90 -31.21 -20.85
CA GLU A 258 6.54 -32.20 -21.73
C GLU A 258 7.92 -31.69 -22.15
N ASN A 259 8.95 -32.51 -21.93
CA ASN A 259 10.32 -32.20 -22.30
C ASN A 259 10.44 -32.19 -23.83
N ALA A 260 10.84 -31.05 -24.41
CA ALA A 260 10.93 -30.92 -25.86
C ALA A 260 12.23 -31.52 -26.42
N ARG A 261 13.22 -31.76 -25.55
CA ARG A 261 14.57 -32.21 -25.91
C ARG A 261 14.77 -33.70 -25.70
N ASP A 262 13.99 -34.32 -24.83
CA ASP A 262 14.06 -35.74 -24.50
C ASP A 262 12.65 -36.34 -24.33
N PRO A 263 12.10 -37.02 -25.35
CA PRO A 263 10.80 -37.67 -25.28
C PRO A 263 10.71 -38.82 -24.25
N ALA A 264 11.84 -39.38 -23.78
CA ALA A 264 11.85 -40.42 -22.75
C ALA A 264 11.62 -39.85 -21.35
N ASP A 265 11.77 -38.53 -21.16
CA ASP A 265 11.49 -37.85 -19.92
C ASP A 265 9.97 -37.68 -19.72
N LYS A 266 9.37 -38.58 -18.93
CA LYS A 266 7.91 -38.73 -18.75
C LYS A 266 7.20 -37.39 -18.48
N PRO A 267 6.08 -37.05 -19.12
CA PRO A 267 5.34 -35.83 -18.81
C PRO A 267 4.96 -35.70 -17.34
N ARG A 268 4.96 -34.47 -16.79
CA ARG A 268 4.42 -34.19 -15.43
C ARG A 268 3.08 -33.51 -15.58
N ILE A 269 2.10 -33.92 -14.76
CA ILE A 269 0.73 -33.37 -14.78
C ILE A 269 0.43 -32.79 -13.39
N TYR A 270 -0.02 -31.54 -13.37
CA TYR A 270 -0.31 -30.80 -12.15
C TYR A 270 -1.75 -30.27 -12.20
N PRO A 271 -2.55 -30.44 -11.14
CA PRO A 271 -3.80 -29.68 -10.98
C PRO A 271 -3.49 -28.19 -10.90
N VAL A 272 -4.30 -27.35 -11.54
CA VAL A 272 -4.29 -25.90 -11.42
C VAL A 272 -5.50 -25.51 -10.56
N GLU A 273 -5.28 -25.33 -9.27
CA GLU A 273 -6.41 -25.23 -8.33
C GLU A 273 -6.93 -23.82 -8.13
N LYS A 274 -6.01 -22.84 -8.17
CA LYS A 274 -6.30 -21.47 -7.74
C LYS A 274 -5.66 -20.47 -8.70
N THR A 275 -6.27 -19.31 -8.84
CA THR A 275 -5.63 -18.14 -9.44
C THR A 275 -5.08 -17.23 -8.36
N TYR A 276 -4.03 -16.47 -8.71
CA TYR A 276 -3.38 -15.51 -7.82
C TYR A 276 -3.15 -14.16 -8.53
N GLY A 277 -3.81 -13.12 -8.05
CA GLY A 277 -3.88 -11.79 -8.65
C GLY A 277 -5.09 -11.64 -9.56
N GLY A 278 -4.99 -10.75 -10.54
CA GLY A 278 -6.04 -10.42 -11.51
C GLY A 278 -6.48 -8.96 -11.40
N PRO A 279 -6.98 -8.52 -10.23
CA PRO A 279 -7.45 -7.14 -10.04
C PRO A 279 -6.38 -6.06 -10.27
N VAL A 280 -5.10 -6.40 -10.09
CA VAL A 280 -3.97 -5.45 -10.19
C VAL A 280 -3.03 -5.84 -11.32
N TYR A 281 -3.58 -5.84 -12.54
CA TYR A 281 -2.88 -5.93 -13.84
C TYR A 281 -2.21 -7.26 -14.22
N LYS A 282 -2.05 -8.19 -13.28
CA LYS A 282 -1.50 -9.53 -13.56
C LYS A 282 -2.20 -10.63 -12.79
N GLN A 283 -2.29 -11.83 -13.38
CA GLN A 283 -2.77 -13.06 -12.76
C GLN A 283 -1.75 -14.18 -12.96
N ARG A 284 -1.58 -15.03 -11.94
CA ARG A 284 -0.75 -16.24 -11.94
C ARG A 284 -1.60 -17.46 -11.59
N TYR A 285 -1.10 -18.65 -11.89
CA TYR A 285 -1.86 -19.89 -11.75
C TYR A 285 -1.16 -20.81 -10.77
N LEU A 286 -1.85 -21.21 -9.71
CA LEU A 286 -1.29 -22.02 -8.63
C LEU A 286 -1.46 -23.50 -8.98
N ILE A 287 -0.34 -24.16 -9.27
CA ILE A 287 -0.28 -25.60 -9.52
C ILE A 287 -0.06 -26.36 -8.22
N ARG A 288 -0.75 -27.49 -8.03
CA ARG A 288 -0.59 -28.35 -6.83
C ARG A 288 0.51 -29.38 -7.04
N VAL A 289 1.41 -29.49 -6.06
CA VAL A 289 2.44 -30.54 -5.98
C VAL A 289 2.52 -31.05 -4.55
N GLY A 290 2.09 -32.29 -4.33
CA GLY A 290 1.92 -32.82 -2.98
C GLY A 290 0.89 -32.00 -2.19
N ALA A 291 1.26 -31.53 -1.00
CA ALA A 291 0.41 -30.70 -0.16
C ALA A 291 0.47 -29.19 -0.49
N GLU A 292 1.39 -28.76 -1.35
CA GLU A 292 1.69 -27.33 -1.54
C GLU A 292 1.30 -26.82 -2.92
N THR A 293 1.10 -25.51 -3.05
CA THR A 293 0.83 -24.87 -4.34
C THR A 293 1.98 -23.96 -4.78
N TYR A 294 2.16 -23.83 -6.09
CA TYR A 294 3.24 -23.04 -6.68
C TYR A 294 2.72 -22.13 -7.78
N PRO A 295 3.01 -20.83 -7.76
CA PRO A 295 2.66 -19.94 -8.86
C PRO A 295 3.50 -20.27 -10.10
N PHE A 296 2.83 -20.53 -11.20
CA PHE A 296 3.44 -20.70 -12.51
C PHE A 296 2.69 -19.85 -13.54
N LEU A 297 3.45 -19.31 -14.50
CA LEU A 297 2.98 -18.52 -15.64
C LEU A 297 2.26 -17.23 -15.22
N GLN A 298 2.64 -16.09 -15.83
CA GLN A 298 1.97 -14.82 -15.57
C GLN A 298 1.21 -14.35 -16.81
N TYR A 299 -0.07 -14.02 -16.60
CA TYR A 299 -0.89 -13.27 -17.55
C TYR A 299 -0.93 -11.80 -17.17
N ASN A 300 -0.67 -10.91 -18.13
CA ASN A 300 -0.75 -9.45 -17.97
C ASN A 300 -1.96 -8.93 -18.75
N THR A 301 -2.93 -8.32 -18.06
CA THR A 301 -4.18 -7.85 -18.68
C THR A 301 -3.96 -6.75 -19.71
N GLU A 302 -2.95 -5.90 -19.49
CA GLU A 302 -2.58 -4.77 -20.37
C GLU A 302 -1.40 -5.11 -21.30
N GLY A 303 -1.03 -6.38 -21.42
CA GLY A 303 0.09 -6.79 -22.25
C GLY A 303 -0.22 -6.71 -23.75
N ASN A 304 0.83 -6.50 -24.56
CA ASN A 304 0.71 -6.46 -26.02
C ASN A 304 1.83 -7.26 -26.70
N ASP A 305 1.47 -8.18 -27.60
CA ASP A 305 2.41 -9.04 -28.31
C ASP A 305 3.27 -8.28 -29.35
N SER A 306 2.82 -7.09 -29.79
CA SER A 306 3.61 -6.25 -30.71
C SER A 306 4.83 -5.61 -30.05
N TRP A 307 4.88 -5.57 -28.72
CA TRP A 307 6.00 -4.97 -27.99
C TRP A 307 7.22 -5.90 -27.98
N ALA A 308 8.39 -5.34 -28.31
CA ALA A 308 9.65 -6.07 -28.25
C ALA A 308 10.06 -6.44 -26.83
N ASP A 309 9.67 -5.64 -25.83
CA ASP A 309 9.93 -5.93 -24.42
C ASP A 309 9.06 -7.09 -23.94
N ARG A 310 9.68 -8.27 -23.78
CA ARG A 310 9.04 -9.49 -23.27
C ARG A 310 8.31 -9.28 -21.93
N THR A 311 8.77 -8.37 -21.07
CA THR A 311 8.19 -8.18 -19.74
C THR A 311 6.83 -7.49 -19.80
N ARG A 312 6.48 -6.95 -20.98
CA ARG A 312 5.25 -6.23 -21.28
C ARG A 312 4.29 -7.00 -22.18
N LYS A 313 4.61 -8.25 -22.51
CA LYS A 313 3.72 -9.12 -23.29
C LYS A 313 2.56 -9.66 -22.44
N PRO A 314 1.47 -10.13 -23.07
CA PRO A 314 0.35 -10.74 -22.36
C PRO A 314 0.77 -11.95 -21.52
N TRP A 315 1.71 -12.75 -22.03
CA TRP A 315 2.24 -13.91 -21.31
C TRP A 315 3.71 -13.71 -20.98
N ARG A 316 4.06 -14.00 -19.73
CA ARG A 316 5.41 -13.85 -19.21
C ARG A 316 5.78 -15.07 -18.37
N ASP A 317 7.05 -15.46 -18.44
CA ASP A 317 7.54 -16.52 -17.57
C ASP A 317 7.43 -16.10 -16.10
N TYR A 318 7.02 -17.05 -15.29
CA TYR A 318 7.04 -16.93 -13.85
C TYR A 318 7.45 -18.28 -13.29
N HIS A 319 8.75 -18.39 -13.01
CA HIS A 319 9.38 -19.56 -12.42
C HIS A 319 9.23 -20.87 -13.22
N GLY A 320 9.27 -20.82 -14.56
CA GLY A 320 9.38 -22.03 -15.38
C GLY A 320 10.63 -22.87 -15.04
N ASP A 321 11.66 -22.26 -14.46
CA ASP A 321 12.88 -22.94 -14.01
C ASP A 321 12.68 -23.83 -12.77
N TRP A 322 11.52 -23.75 -12.14
CA TRP A 322 11.12 -24.69 -11.10
C TRP A 322 10.59 -26.00 -11.68
N LEU A 323 10.16 -26.01 -12.94
CA LEU A 323 9.60 -27.18 -13.62
C LEU A 323 10.59 -27.88 -14.56
N PHE A 324 11.72 -27.25 -14.86
CA PHE A 324 12.76 -27.80 -15.73
C PHE A 324 14.17 -27.47 -15.22
N ASP A 325 15.02 -28.49 -15.15
CA ASP A 325 16.44 -28.36 -14.83
C ASP A 325 17.24 -28.29 -16.13
N GLU A 326 17.65 -27.08 -16.51
CA GLU A 326 18.46 -26.84 -17.71
C GLU A 326 19.83 -27.54 -17.66
N ALA A 327 20.42 -27.72 -16.49
CA ALA A 327 21.72 -28.39 -16.37
C ALA A 327 21.60 -29.90 -16.60
N LYS A 328 20.48 -30.50 -16.19
CA LYS A 328 20.22 -31.94 -16.37
C LYS A 328 19.41 -32.26 -17.63
N GLY A 329 18.79 -31.26 -18.25
CA GLY A 329 17.88 -31.44 -19.38
C GLY A 329 16.63 -32.24 -19.03
N LYS A 330 16.13 -32.14 -17.79
CA LYS A 330 15.01 -32.95 -17.28
C LYS A 330 13.95 -32.07 -16.60
N LEU A 331 12.68 -32.43 -16.74
CA LEU A 331 11.63 -31.82 -15.91
C LEU A 331 11.79 -32.26 -14.45
N LYS A 332 11.30 -31.43 -13.54
CA LYS A 332 11.37 -31.64 -12.10
C LYS A 332 10.18 -30.98 -11.42
N ASP A 333 9.98 -31.30 -10.15
CA ASP A 333 9.01 -30.61 -9.33
C ASP A 333 9.61 -29.35 -8.69
N PRO A 334 8.77 -28.33 -8.39
CA PRO A 334 9.21 -27.11 -7.73
C PRO A 334 9.87 -27.36 -6.37
N PRO A 335 10.83 -26.50 -5.96
CA PRO A 335 11.47 -26.64 -4.67
C PRO A 335 10.49 -26.35 -3.52
N LYS A 336 10.40 -27.25 -2.53
CA LYS A 336 9.47 -27.12 -1.38
C LYS A 336 9.43 -25.73 -0.73
N GLY A 337 10.60 -25.14 -0.45
CA GLY A 337 10.71 -23.81 0.18
C GLY A 337 10.23 -22.63 -0.68
N LYS A 338 9.72 -22.89 -1.89
CA LYS A 338 9.18 -21.89 -2.83
C LYS A 338 7.68 -21.96 -3.00
N SER A 339 6.98 -22.72 -2.14
CA SER A 339 5.53 -22.79 -2.17
C SER A 339 4.88 -21.43 -1.92
N PHE A 340 3.67 -21.26 -2.44
CA PHE A 340 2.84 -20.08 -2.21
C PHE A 340 2.57 -19.91 -0.71
N GLU A 341 2.36 -21.02 -0.02
CA GLU A 341 2.10 -21.10 1.41
C GLU A 341 3.25 -20.52 2.25
N ILE A 342 4.51 -20.64 1.81
CA ILE A 342 5.71 -20.15 2.53
C ILE A 342 6.17 -18.76 2.04
N GLN A 343 5.86 -18.38 0.79
CA GLN A 343 6.41 -17.15 0.21
C GLN A 343 5.37 -16.04 0.00
N CYS A 344 4.07 -16.35 0.01
CA CYS A 344 3.04 -15.40 -0.40
C CYS A 344 1.83 -15.37 0.53
N ALA A 345 1.44 -16.52 1.09
CA ALA A 345 0.17 -16.67 1.80
C ALA A 345 0.00 -15.74 3.01
N SER A 346 1.07 -15.34 3.71
CA SER A 346 0.97 -14.43 4.86
C SER A 346 0.30 -13.08 4.55
N CYS A 347 0.51 -12.55 3.35
CA CYS A 347 -0.10 -11.31 2.89
C CYS A 347 -1.47 -11.52 2.21
N HIS A 348 -1.89 -12.78 2.05
CA HIS A 348 -3.05 -13.18 1.27
C HIS A 348 -4.06 -14.02 2.04
N TYR A 349 -3.75 -14.57 3.21
CA TYR A 349 -4.67 -15.37 4.03
C TYR A 349 -5.03 -14.61 5.30
N THR A 350 -6.31 -14.57 5.63
CA THR A 350 -6.77 -13.97 6.88
C THR A 350 -6.36 -14.88 8.03
N GLY A 351 -5.80 -14.33 9.10
CA GLY A 351 -5.37 -15.12 10.26
C GLY A 351 -4.23 -16.09 9.96
N TYR A 352 -3.35 -15.75 9.01
CA TYR A 352 -2.26 -16.62 8.60
C TYR A 352 -1.40 -17.13 9.76
N THR A 353 -1.13 -18.42 9.74
CA THR A 353 -0.14 -19.07 10.60
C THR A 353 0.75 -20.00 9.76
N LEU A 354 2.00 -20.18 10.16
CA LEU A 354 2.91 -21.15 9.56
C LEU A 354 3.45 -22.08 10.64
N THR A 355 2.92 -23.28 10.71
CA THR A 355 3.25 -24.24 11.78
C THR A 355 4.24 -25.30 11.26
N PRO A 356 5.46 -25.40 11.82
CA PRO A 356 6.38 -26.49 11.47
C PRO A 356 5.82 -27.86 11.87
N THR A 357 6.10 -28.87 11.07
CA THR A 357 5.75 -30.28 11.34
C THR A 357 6.97 -31.05 11.80
N VAL A 358 6.76 -32.17 12.51
CA VAL A 358 7.84 -33.07 12.98
C VAL A 358 8.72 -33.57 11.82
N GLY A 359 8.15 -33.73 10.62
CA GLY A 359 8.87 -34.14 9.41
C GLY A 359 9.65 -33.04 8.68
N GLY A 360 9.76 -31.84 9.26
CA GLY A 360 10.46 -30.71 8.66
C GLY A 360 9.71 -30.00 7.51
N ASN A 361 8.44 -30.32 7.29
CA ASN A 361 7.53 -29.54 6.44
C ASN A 361 6.81 -28.47 7.29
N PHE A 362 5.85 -27.77 6.69
CA PHE A 362 5.03 -26.76 7.36
C PHE A 362 3.56 -26.93 6.98
N VAL A 363 2.66 -26.38 7.80
CA VAL A 363 1.24 -26.22 7.51
C VAL A 363 0.90 -24.75 7.58
N ALA A 364 0.42 -24.18 6.48
CA ALA A 364 -0.17 -22.86 6.48
C ALA A 364 -1.62 -22.94 6.97
N GLY A 365 -1.98 -22.07 7.92
CA GLY A 365 -3.35 -21.91 8.41
C GLY A 365 -3.98 -20.61 7.91
N ALA A 366 -5.31 -20.56 7.93
CA ALA A 366 -6.12 -19.39 7.66
C ALA A 366 -7.40 -19.44 8.52
N ALA A 367 -8.06 -18.30 8.69
CA ALA A 367 -9.29 -18.21 9.48
C ALA A 367 -10.42 -19.04 8.85
N ASN A 368 -11.09 -19.85 9.66
CA ASN A 368 -12.27 -20.61 9.23
C ASN A 368 -13.43 -19.66 8.93
N ASP A 369 -14.05 -19.82 7.77
CA ASP A 369 -15.20 -19.05 7.33
C ASP A 369 -16.11 -19.94 6.44
N PRO A 370 -17.40 -20.12 6.78
CA PRO A 370 -18.29 -20.99 6.01
C PRO A 370 -18.49 -20.55 4.54
N ASN A 371 -18.21 -19.28 4.22
CA ASN A 371 -18.27 -18.75 2.86
C ASN A 371 -16.88 -18.55 2.25
N GLY A 372 -15.83 -19.04 2.90
CA GLY A 372 -14.44 -18.97 2.48
C GLY A 372 -14.18 -19.69 1.15
N GLU A 373 -13.02 -19.40 0.58
CA GLU A 373 -12.63 -19.85 -0.76
C GLU A 373 -12.36 -21.35 -0.81
N PHE A 374 -11.64 -21.89 0.17
CA PHE A 374 -11.12 -23.25 0.11
C PHE A 374 -10.81 -23.79 1.51
N ASP A 375 -11.07 -25.08 1.73
CA ASP A 375 -10.71 -25.83 2.92
C ASP A 375 -9.26 -26.34 2.78
N ILE A 376 -8.30 -25.65 3.42
CA ILE A 376 -6.87 -25.93 3.26
C ILE A 376 -6.35 -27.02 4.21
N ASP A 377 -7.05 -27.30 5.30
CA ASP A 377 -6.67 -28.28 6.32
C ASP A 377 -7.53 -29.55 6.32
N GLY A 378 -8.62 -29.57 5.54
CA GLY A 378 -9.48 -30.73 5.32
C GLY A 378 -10.43 -31.00 6.47
N ASP A 379 -10.70 -30.02 7.33
CA ASP A 379 -11.59 -30.17 8.49
C ASP A 379 -13.09 -30.08 8.12
N GLY A 380 -13.40 -29.81 6.85
CA GLY A 380 -14.75 -29.66 6.31
C GLY A 380 -15.29 -28.22 6.37
N ILE A 381 -14.53 -27.28 6.92
CA ILE A 381 -14.87 -25.86 7.02
C ILE A 381 -13.95 -25.06 6.10
N PRO A 382 -14.47 -24.37 5.06
CA PRO A 382 -13.64 -23.53 4.23
C PRO A 382 -12.91 -22.44 5.03
N ASN A 383 -11.76 -22.01 4.54
CA ASN A 383 -10.99 -20.92 5.11
C ASN A 383 -11.05 -19.68 4.21
N GLU A 384 -10.88 -18.51 4.84
CA GLU A 384 -10.86 -17.21 4.19
C GLU A 384 -9.48 -16.94 3.57
N LEU A 385 -9.31 -17.39 2.32
CA LEU A 385 -8.11 -17.22 1.52
C LEU A 385 -8.15 -15.89 0.78
N ASN A 386 -8.10 -14.77 1.49
CA ASN A 386 -7.90 -13.42 0.96
C ASN A 386 -7.65 -12.48 2.16
N VAL A 387 -7.48 -11.18 1.93
CA VAL A 387 -7.42 -10.19 3.02
C VAL A 387 -8.84 -9.94 3.55
N GLY A 388 -9.05 -10.25 4.82
CA GLY A 388 -10.33 -10.18 5.52
C GLY A 388 -10.43 -9.04 6.51
N CYS A 389 -11.60 -8.89 7.16
CA CYS A 389 -11.83 -7.85 8.17
C CYS A 389 -10.77 -7.89 9.28
N GLU A 390 -10.45 -9.09 9.75
CA GLU A 390 -9.59 -9.32 10.91
C GLU A 390 -8.10 -9.09 10.60
N THR A 391 -7.69 -8.99 9.34
CA THR A 391 -6.33 -8.56 8.96
C THR A 391 -6.07 -7.11 9.36
N CYS A 392 -7.10 -6.25 9.30
CA CYS A 392 -7.00 -4.83 9.63
C CYS A 392 -7.53 -4.49 11.03
N HIS A 393 -8.50 -5.24 11.53
CA HIS A 393 -9.16 -5.00 12.82
C HIS A 393 -8.67 -5.92 13.95
N GLY A 394 -7.88 -6.94 13.62
CA GLY A 394 -7.42 -7.97 14.54
C GLY A 394 -8.48 -9.07 14.79
N PRO A 395 -8.13 -10.11 15.57
CA PRO A 395 -9.04 -11.22 15.88
C PRO A 395 -10.32 -10.77 16.60
N GLY A 396 -11.47 -11.24 16.13
CA GLY A 396 -12.79 -10.75 16.50
C GLY A 396 -13.57 -11.61 17.50
N SER A 397 -13.06 -12.73 17.98
CA SER A 397 -13.83 -13.65 18.85
C SER A 397 -14.38 -12.98 20.11
N GLU A 398 -13.55 -12.20 20.80
CA GLU A 398 -13.91 -11.55 22.05
C GLU A 398 -14.83 -10.36 21.79
N HIS A 399 -14.61 -9.63 20.69
CA HIS A 399 -15.53 -8.61 20.22
C HIS A 399 -16.91 -9.17 19.93
N ALA A 400 -17.01 -10.31 19.23
CA ALA A 400 -18.30 -10.92 18.89
C ALA A 400 -19.09 -11.32 20.15
N LYS A 401 -18.43 -11.87 21.16
CA LYS A 401 -19.05 -12.29 22.44
C LYS A 401 -19.33 -11.14 23.39
N ALA A 402 -18.56 -10.05 23.32
CA ALA A 402 -18.66 -8.95 24.26
C ALA A 402 -20.06 -8.30 24.22
N PRO A 403 -20.62 -7.90 25.38
CA PRO A 403 -21.80 -7.04 25.46
C PRO A 403 -21.58 -5.76 24.65
N ARG A 404 -22.64 -5.22 24.03
CA ARG A 404 -22.56 -4.03 23.15
C ARG A 404 -21.71 -2.88 23.72
N ARG A 405 -21.84 -2.62 25.02
CA ARG A 405 -21.09 -1.57 25.73
C ARG A 405 -19.57 -1.81 25.85
N LEU A 406 -19.09 -3.05 25.69
CA LEU A 406 -17.66 -3.41 25.82
C LEU A 406 -16.98 -3.64 24.47
N LYS A 407 -17.76 -3.89 23.42
CA LYS A 407 -17.27 -4.29 22.09
C LYS A 407 -16.17 -3.37 21.52
N ALA A 408 -16.24 -2.07 21.77
CA ALA A 408 -15.28 -1.11 21.24
C ALA A 408 -13.88 -1.21 21.89
N SER A 409 -13.80 -1.75 23.11
CA SER A 409 -12.53 -1.94 23.83
C SER A 409 -11.84 -3.27 23.52
N THR A 410 -12.47 -4.13 22.71
CA THR A 410 -11.99 -5.50 22.44
C THR A 410 -11.61 -5.72 20.97
N ILE A 411 -11.49 -4.65 20.19
CA ILE A 411 -11.10 -4.73 18.78
C ILE A 411 -10.44 -3.44 18.33
N VAL A 412 -9.60 -3.52 17.31
CA VAL A 412 -8.92 -2.36 16.75
C VAL A 412 -9.85 -1.60 15.81
N ASN A 413 -9.84 -0.27 15.94
CA ASN A 413 -10.43 0.64 14.97
C ASN A 413 -9.32 1.50 14.36
N PRO A 414 -8.88 1.22 13.11
CA PRO A 414 -7.82 1.96 12.44
C PRO A 414 -8.05 3.47 12.37
N GLY A 415 -9.31 3.92 12.28
CA GLY A 415 -9.67 5.35 12.24
C GLY A 415 -9.47 6.09 13.57
N LYS A 416 -9.05 5.39 14.64
CA LYS A 416 -8.73 5.96 15.96
C LYS A 416 -7.28 5.78 16.35
N LEU A 417 -6.47 5.23 15.45
CA LEU A 417 -5.03 5.13 15.63
C LEU A 417 -4.36 6.41 15.13
N ALA A 418 -3.19 6.70 15.70
CA ALA A 418 -2.27 7.61 15.06
C ALA A 418 -1.87 7.07 13.67
N SER A 419 -1.60 7.97 12.72
CA SER A 419 -1.27 7.60 11.34
C SER A 419 -0.07 6.67 11.26
N GLU A 420 0.95 6.82 12.10
CA GLU A 420 2.12 5.92 12.16
C GLU A 420 1.75 4.47 12.48
N ARG A 421 0.82 4.26 13.42
CA ARG A 421 0.30 2.92 13.80
C ARG A 421 -0.68 2.37 12.77
N SER A 422 -1.55 3.23 12.23
CA SER A 422 -2.47 2.84 11.15
C SER A 422 -1.71 2.40 9.89
N MET A 423 -0.61 3.08 9.57
CA MET A 423 0.25 2.77 8.44
C MET A 423 0.84 1.36 8.52
N VAL A 424 1.17 0.86 9.73
CA VAL A 424 1.70 -0.51 9.91
C VAL A 424 0.75 -1.58 9.36
N ILE A 425 -0.57 -1.35 9.49
CA ILE A 425 -1.61 -2.27 8.99
C ILE A 425 -1.50 -2.45 7.47
N CYS A 426 -1.18 -1.38 6.73
CA CYS A 426 -0.99 -1.45 5.29
C CYS A 426 0.43 -1.92 4.93
N ASN A 427 1.42 -1.47 5.72
CA ASN A 427 2.84 -1.69 5.47
C ASN A 427 3.20 -3.17 5.46
N GLN A 428 2.51 -4.02 6.23
CA GLN A 428 2.76 -5.46 6.24
C GLN A 428 2.63 -6.14 4.86
N CYS A 429 1.88 -5.56 3.91
CA CYS A 429 1.73 -6.10 2.56
C CYS A 429 2.17 -5.13 1.46
N HIS A 430 1.97 -3.82 1.65
CA HIS A 430 2.27 -2.77 0.66
C HIS A 430 3.69 -2.21 0.78
N SER A 431 4.61 -3.06 1.24
CA SER A 431 6.07 -2.86 1.23
C SER A 431 6.76 -4.17 0.86
N ARG A 432 8.11 -4.23 0.87
CA ARG A 432 8.87 -5.44 0.47
C ARG A 432 9.82 -5.96 1.55
N PRO A 433 9.35 -6.27 2.77
CA PRO A 433 10.17 -6.78 3.85
C PRO A 433 10.65 -8.23 3.57
N GLN A 434 11.60 -8.71 4.35
CA GLN A 434 11.78 -10.15 4.59
C GLN A 434 11.40 -10.48 6.03
N GLY A 435 10.73 -11.61 6.23
CA GLY A 435 10.33 -12.11 7.56
C GLY A 435 11.48 -12.55 8.44
N THR A 436 11.19 -12.83 9.72
CA THR A 436 12.20 -13.36 10.64
C THR A 436 12.70 -14.75 10.27
N THR A 437 11.97 -15.47 9.41
CA THR A 437 12.33 -16.80 8.88
C THR A 437 13.08 -16.72 7.53
N SER A 438 13.55 -15.53 7.14
CA SER A 438 14.24 -15.26 5.84
C SER A 438 13.40 -15.58 4.59
N THR A 439 12.07 -15.57 4.73
CA THR A 439 11.12 -15.65 3.61
C THR A 439 10.62 -14.26 3.23
N ASP A 440 9.88 -14.14 2.13
CA ASP A 440 9.24 -12.88 1.72
C ASP A 440 7.96 -12.54 2.54
N GLN A 441 7.72 -13.26 3.66
CA GLN A 441 6.55 -13.10 4.53
C GLN A 441 6.92 -12.37 5.83
N PRO A 442 6.32 -11.23 6.19
CA PRO A 442 6.65 -10.52 7.43
C PRO A 442 5.95 -11.13 8.65
N ILE A 443 6.28 -12.40 8.93
CA ILE A 443 5.84 -13.12 10.12
C ILE A 443 6.92 -13.07 11.21
N ASN A 444 6.47 -13.16 12.46
CA ASN A 444 7.37 -13.30 13.61
C ASN A 444 7.93 -14.72 13.73
N LYS A 445 8.74 -14.94 14.78
CA LYS A 445 9.37 -16.24 15.07
C LYS A 445 8.36 -17.36 15.39
N ASP A 446 7.13 -17.00 15.78
CA ASP A 446 6.04 -17.96 16.04
C ASP A 446 5.23 -18.28 14.79
N GLY A 447 5.66 -17.79 13.61
CA GLY A 447 4.99 -18.05 12.35
C GLY A 447 3.68 -17.27 12.17
N ARG A 448 3.52 -16.12 12.84
CA ARG A 448 2.30 -15.30 12.82
C ARG A 448 2.51 -13.93 12.23
N MET A 449 1.50 -13.42 11.55
CA MET A 449 1.41 -12.00 11.15
C MET A 449 1.21 -11.10 12.37
N LEU A 450 1.46 -9.80 12.19
CA LEU A 450 1.25 -8.81 13.25
C LEU A 450 -0.22 -8.70 13.65
N THR A 451 -0.46 -8.28 14.89
CA THR A 451 -1.78 -7.82 15.31
C THR A 451 -1.87 -6.30 15.08
N PRO A 452 -2.95 -5.78 14.46
CA PRO A 452 -3.10 -4.36 14.20
C PRO A 452 -2.94 -3.48 15.46
N GLY A 453 -2.40 -2.27 15.29
CA GLY A 453 -2.27 -1.28 16.36
C GLY A 453 -0.89 -1.19 17.03
N ILE A 454 0.03 -2.09 16.69
CA ILE A 454 1.43 -2.02 17.14
C ILE A 454 2.18 -0.82 16.54
N SER A 455 3.28 -0.42 17.16
CA SER A 455 4.15 0.62 16.61
C SER A 455 4.91 0.11 15.38
N ARG A 456 5.42 1.03 14.58
CA ARG A 456 6.29 0.71 13.45
C ARG A 456 7.57 0.05 13.91
N ASN A 457 8.21 0.54 14.98
CA ASN A 457 9.41 -0.10 15.49
C ASN A 457 9.14 -1.54 15.96
N GLU A 458 8.02 -1.79 16.66
CA GLU A 458 7.63 -3.14 17.07
C GLU A 458 7.47 -4.08 15.87
N TYR A 459 6.84 -3.60 14.78
CA TYR A 459 6.74 -4.34 13.53
C TYR A 459 8.11 -4.68 12.95
N LEU A 460 8.97 -3.68 12.77
CA LEU A 460 10.27 -3.88 12.14
C LEU A 460 11.14 -4.85 12.97
N VAL A 461 11.18 -4.68 14.29
CA VAL A 461 11.99 -5.51 15.19
C VAL A 461 11.51 -6.96 15.21
N ASN A 462 10.20 -7.20 15.34
CA ASN A 462 9.68 -8.53 15.66
C ASN A 462 9.22 -9.35 14.45
N TYR A 463 8.98 -8.71 13.30
CA TYR A 463 8.38 -9.36 12.13
C TYR A 463 9.27 -9.33 10.89
N THR A 464 10.42 -8.65 10.94
CA THR A 464 11.29 -8.52 9.77
C THR A 464 12.74 -8.86 10.07
N SER A 465 13.43 -9.48 9.11
CA SER A 465 14.90 -9.56 9.01
C SER A 465 15.47 -8.54 8.02
N ARG A 466 14.64 -8.06 7.09
CA ARG A 466 14.88 -6.88 6.26
C ARG A 466 13.63 -6.01 6.31
N GLU A 467 13.81 -4.76 6.69
CA GLU A 467 12.73 -3.84 7.05
C GLU A 467 11.81 -3.51 5.88
N ASP A 468 12.38 -3.38 4.69
CA ASP A 468 11.65 -3.08 3.45
C ASP A 468 12.48 -3.51 2.22
N ALA A 469 12.22 -2.91 1.07
CA ALA A 469 12.77 -3.23 -0.23
C ALA A 469 14.30 -3.11 -0.28
N ALA A 470 14.94 -3.98 -1.07
CA ALA A 470 16.37 -3.91 -1.30
C ALA A 470 16.70 -2.78 -2.29
N GLN A 471 17.96 -2.32 -2.33
CA GLN A 471 18.38 -1.24 -3.24
C GLN A 471 18.02 -1.50 -4.71
N LYS A 472 18.04 -2.76 -5.16
CA LYS A 472 17.65 -3.16 -6.53
C LYS A 472 16.17 -2.88 -6.89
N ASP A 473 15.33 -2.68 -5.87
CA ASP A 473 13.90 -2.39 -6.00
C ASP A 473 13.62 -0.88 -6.11
N PHE A 474 14.65 -0.06 -6.18
CA PHE A 474 14.59 1.37 -6.43
C PHE A 474 15.24 1.73 -7.78
N TRP A 475 14.88 2.88 -8.32
CA TRP A 475 15.58 3.48 -9.44
C TRP A 475 16.98 3.98 -9.04
N PRO A 476 17.88 4.28 -9.99
CA PRO A 476 19.27 4.67 -9.69
C PRO A 476 19.44 5.89 -8.77
N ASP A 477 18.39 6.68 -8.55
CA ASP A 477 18.42 7.77 -7.59
C ASP A 477 18.31 7.32 -6.12
N GLY A 478 17.98 6.04 -5.87
CA GLY A 478 17.81 5.48 -4.53
C GLY A 478 16.57 5.99 -3.79
N VAL A 479 15.65 6.64 -4.50
CA VAL A 479 14.47 7.29 -3.92
C VAL A 479 13.21 6.66 -4.48
N HIS A 480 13.04 6.66 -5.80
CA HIS A 480 11.80 6.22 -6.42
C HIS A 480 11.70 4.70 -6.44
N SER A 481 10.58 4.17 -5.96
CA SER A 481 10.29 2.75 -6.03
C SER A 481 10.11 2.28 -7.47
N LYS A 482 10.55 1.06 -7.75
CA LYS A 482 10.57 0.44 -9.09
C LYS A 482 9.79 -0.88 -9.16
N SER A 483 9.74 -1.63 -8.07
CA SER A 483 9.19 -2.97 -8.01
C SER A 483 7.71 -2.96 -7.57
N HIS A 484 7.08 -4.13 -7.66
CA HIS A 484 5.70 -4.36 -7.23
C HIS A 484 5.52 -4.01 -5.73
N HIS A 485 4.36 -3.43 -5.38
CA HIS A 485 3.84 -3.20 -4.02
C HIS A 485 4.72 -2.40 -3.04
N GLN A 486 5.24 -1.24 -3.46
CA GLN A 486 6.02 -0.32 -2.60
C GLN A 486 5.28 0.99 -2.26
N GLN A 487 3.94 0.99 -2.25
CA GLN A 487 3.18 2.20 -1.95
C GLN A 487 3.41 2.71 -0.52
N ALA A 488 3.47 1.80 0.47
CA ALA A 488 3.76 2.18 1.85
C ALA A 488 5.23 2.60 2.00
N THR A 489 6.16 1.91 1.33
CA THR A 489 7.57 2.28 1.22
C THR A 489 7.72 3.73 0.77
N ASP A 490 6.96 4.17 -0.23
CA ASP A 490 6.94 5.55 -0.71
C ASP A 490 6.27 6.52 0.28
N LEU A 491 5.07 6.20 0.77
CA LEU A 491 4.28 7.13 1.60
C LEU A 491 5.00 7.51 2.90
N VAL A 492 5.62 6.54 3.60
CA VAL A 492 6.36 6.81 4.86
C VAL A 492 7.58 7.72 4.65
N ARG A 493 8.05 7.87 3.41
CA ARG A 493 9.15 8.76 3.04
C ARG A 493 8.68 10.07 2.40
N SER A 494 7.37 10.24 2.25
CA SER A 494 6.79 11.42 1.60
C SER A 494 6.62 12.58 2.59
N LYS A 495 6.37 13.77 2.04
CA LYS A 495 6.02 14.96 2.85
C LYS A 495 4.65 14.83 3.53
N HIS A 496 3.80 13.91 3.08
CA HIS A 496 2.48 13.68 3.67
C HIS A 496 2.56 12.92 4.99
N TYR A 497 3.63 12.15 5.22
CA TYR A 497 3.81 11.38 6.44
C TYR A 497 4.48 12.19 7.57
N ILE A 498 5.38 13.13 7.29
CA ILE A 498 5.98 14.00 8.31
C ILE A 498 5.84 15.48 7.92
N ASN A 499 4.97 16.20 8.64
CA ASN A 499 4.73 17.64 8.49
C ASN A 499 4.05 18.24 9.74
N ASP A 500 3.90 19.57 9.76
CA ASP A 500 3.33 20.35 10.88
C ASP A 500 1.81 20.53 10.82
N THR A 501 1.10 19.90 9.88
CA THR A 501 -0.30 20.23 9.58
C THR A 501 -1.22 19.03 9.67
N GLN A 502 -0.99 18.00 8.87
CA GLN A 502 -1.79 16.80 8.87
C GLN A 502 -0.92 15.61 8.45
N ILE A 503 -0.81 14.62 9.34
CA ILE A 503 -0.05 13.39 9.15
C ILE A 503 -0.98 12.41 8.44
N LEU A 504 -0.75 12.19 7.15
CA LEU A 504 -1.61 11.33 6.34
C LEU A 504 -1.17 9.86 6.39
N ASN A 505 -2.16 8.98 6.27
CA ASN A 505 -2.02 7.55 6.05
C ASN A 505 -2.84 7.12 4.81
N CYS A 506 -2.80 5.83 4.48
CA CYS A 506 -3.48 5.27 3.32
C CYS A 506 -5.00 5.60 3.29
N ALA A 507 -5.67 5.56 4.44
CA ALA A 507 -7.12 5.71 4.54
C ALA A 507 -7.61 7.17 4.39
N ASP A 508 -6.69 8.16 4.39
CA ASP A 508 -7.05 9.54 4.06
C ASP A 508 -7.38 9.70 2.56
N CYS A 509 -6.87 8.81 1.72
CA CYS A 509 -7.11 8.82 0.26
C CYS A 509 -7.82 7.57 -0.26
N HIS A 510 -7.74 6.45 0.48
CA HIS A 510 -8.38 5.19 0.12
C HIS A 510 -9.53 4.85 1.05
N ASP A 511 -10.58 4.24 0.50
CA ASP A 511 -11.69 3.61 1.22
C ASP A 511 -11.46 2.09 1.29
N PRO A 512 -10.92 1.57 2.41
CA PRO A 512 -10.56 0.14 2.53
C PRO A 512 -11.76 -0.80 2.37
N HIS A 513 -12.98 -0.29 2.56
CA HIS A 513 -14.22 -1.06 2.45
C HIS A 513 -14.85 -0.98 1.04
N GLY A 514 -14.37 -0.07 0.19
CA GLY A 514 -14.84 0.07 -1.19
C GLY A 514 -16.28 0.56 -1.34
N LYS A 515 -16.83 1.24 -0.32
CA LYS A 515 -18.16 1.89 -0.32
C LYS A 515 -18.24 3.02 -1.36
N ALA A 516 -17.15 3.75 -1.59
CA ALA A 516 -17.11 4.82 -2.58
C ALA A 516 -17.32 4.33 -4.02
N GLY A 517 -17.07 3.04 -4.30
CA GLY A 517 -17.22 2.47 -5.65
C GLY A 517 -16.18 2.96 -6.67
N ILE A 518 -15.22 3.80 -6.24
CA ILE A 518 -14.19 4.37 -7.11
C ILE A 518 -13.06 3.35 -7.32
N LYS A 519 -12.52 3.32 -8.55
CA LYS A 519 -11.42 2.44 -8.94
C LYS A 519 -10.22 2.62 -7.99
N PHE A 520 -9.53 1.52 -7.69
CA PHE A 520 -8.43 1.48 -6.71
C PHE A 520 -8.83 1.91 -5.30
N GLN A 521 -10.14 1.82 -4.99
CA GLN A 521 -10.68 2.14 -3.69
C GLN A 521 -10.33 3.56 -3.24
N LEU A 522 -10.40 4.56 -4.12
CA LEU A 522 -10.19 5.95 -3.72
C LEU A 522 -11.43 6.51 -3.01
N THR A 523 -11.23 7.48 -2.12
CA THR A 523 -12.33 8.21 -1.45
C THR A 523 -13.00 9.24 -2.36
N ALA A 524 -12.27 9.73 -3.36
CA ALA A 524 -12.74 10.67 -4.37
C ALA A 524 -11.98 10.48 -5.69
N GLU A 525 -12.55 10.99 -6.79
CA GLU A 525 -11.89 10.93 -8.09
C GLU A 525 -10.62 11.79 -8.11
N ALA A 526 -9.53 11.19 -8.57
CA ALA A 526 -8.25 11.87 -8.76
C ALA A 526 -8.13 12.55 -10.14
N ARG A 527 -9.13 12.34 -11.02
CA ARG A 527 -9.20 12.92 -12.37
C ARG A 527 -10.66 13.17 -12.77
N ASP A 528 -11.27 14.16 -12.14
CA ASP A 528 -12.63 14.64 -12.46
C ASP A 528 -12.64 16.08 -13.02
N GLY A 529 -11.45 16.62 -13.34
CA GLY A 529 -11.26 18.00 -13.79
C GLY A 529 -11.22 19.04 -12.67
N LYS A 530 -11.54 18.64 -11.43
CA LYS A 530 -11.35 19.44 -10.20
C LYS A 530 -10.27 18.88 -9.29
N ASP A 531 -9.76 17.69 -9.62
CA ASP A 531 -8.80 16.91 -8.83
C ASP A 531 -9.28 16.75 -7.39
N THR A 532 -10.57 16.44 -7.20
CA THR A 532 -11.27 16.51 -5.90
C THR A 532 -10.50 15.82 -4.76
N LEU A 533 -9.88 14.67 -5.03
CA LEU A 533 -9.04 13.97 -4.07
C LEU A 533 -7.92 14.88 -3.50
N CYS A 534 -7.13 15.50 -4.37
CA CYS A 534 -6.01 16.37 -4.00
C CYS A 534 -6.49 17.74 -3.50
N ALA A 535 -7.52 18.29 -4.17
CA ALA A 535 -8.07 19.61 -3.90
C ALA A 535 -8.81 19.69 -2.56
N THR A 536 -9.06 18.57 -1.87
CA THR A 536 -9.61 18.58 -0.51
C THR A 536 -8.70 19.35 0.45
N CYS A 537 -7.38 19.20 0.30
CA CYS A 537 -6.38 19.92 1.10
C CYS A 537 -5.65 21.01 0.29
N HIS A 538 -5.36 20.75 -0.98
CA HIS A 538 -4.58 21.67 -1.82
C HIS A 538 -5.48 22.62 -2.63
N LYS A 539 -5.85 23.75 -2.03
CA LYS A 539 -6.58 24.82 -2.72
C LYS A 539 -5.62 25.70 -3.53
N VAL A 540 -5.28 25.24 -4.74
CA VAL A 540 -4.36 25.94 -5.64
C VAL A 540 -5.01 26.21 -6.99
N ASP A 541 -4.68 27.35 -7.61
CA ASP A 541 -4.97 27.57 -9.02
C ASP A 541 -3.90 26.85 -9.87
N MET A 542 -4.34 25.95 -10.76
CA MET A 542 -3.42 25.10 -11.53
C MET A 542 -2.52 25.91 -12.47
N LYS A 543 -3.02 26.97 -13.09
CA LYS A 543 -2.23 27.80 -14.01
C LYS A 543 -1.15 28.55 -13.26
N GLN A 544 -1.52 29.24 -12.18
CA GLN A 544 -0.56 29.96 -11.33
C GLN A 544 0.45 29.00 -10.69
N HIS A 545 -0.01 27.84 -10.24
CA HIS A 545 0.86 26.82 -9.65
C HIS A 545 1.91 26.32 -10.65
N THR A 546 1.49 25.99 -11.87
CA THR A 546 2.40 25.49 -12.91
C THR A 546 3.32 26.58 -13.45
N ALA A 547 2.81 27.80 -13.69
CA ALA A 547 3.65 28.95 -14.05
C ALA A 547 4.76 29.19 -13.02
N LYS A 548 4.42 29.14 -11.73
CA LYS A 548 5.40 29.30 -10.65
C LYS A 548 6.40 28.14 -10.53
N THR A 549 5.93 26.90 -10.68
CA THR A 549 6.73 25.71 -10.34
C THR A 549 7.58 25.21 -11.50
N VAL A 550 7.07 25.34 -12.74
CA VAL A 550 7.71 24.84 -13.96
C VAL A 550 7.88 25.90 -15.04
N GLY A 551 7.56 27.16 -14.75
CA GLY A 551 7.82 28.30 -15.63
C GLY A 551 6.77 28.55 -16.72
N GLU A 552 5.74 27.70 -16.82
CA GLU A 552 4.74 27.75 -17.88
C GLU A 552 3.34 27.44 -17.36
N GLU A 553 2.35 28.21 -17.80
CA GLU A 553 0.94 27.93 -17.52
C GLU A 553 0.49 26.68 -18.28
N HIS A 554 0.00 25.68 -17.55
CA HIS A 554 -0.62 24.53 -18.16
C HIS A 554 -2.12 24.78 -18.34
N SER A 555 -2.55 24.97 -19.59
CA SER A 555 -3.96 25.20 -19.97
C SER A 555 -4.67 23.95 -20.49
N LYS A 556 -3.92 22.87 -20.77
CA LYS A 556 -4.49 21.55 -21.12
C LYS A 556 -5.14 20.91 -19.88
N LYS A 557 -6.09 19.99 -20.10
CA LYS A 557 -6.69 19.16 -19.03
C LYS A 557 -5.63 18.22 -18.43
N ILE A 558 -4.85 18.73 -17.48
CA ILE A 558 -3.92 17.99 -16.63
C ILE A 558 -4.54 17.77 -15.25
N ALA A 559 -4.14 16.71 -14.56
CA ALA A 559 -4.51 16.43 -13.17
C ALA A 559 -3.27 16.46 -12.27
N CYS A 560 -3.42 16.75 -10.98
CA CYS A 560 -2.31 16.71 -10.01
C CYS A 560 -1.51 15.38 -10.10
N VAL A 561 -2.22 14.26 -10.24
CA VAL A 561 -1.64 12.92 -10.30
C VAL A 561 -0.82 12.64 -11.56
N ASP A 562 -0.95 13.44 -12.62
CA ASP A 562 -0.14 13.30 -13.85
C ASP A 562 1.34 13.63 -13.61
N CYS A 563 1.61 14.56 -12.69
CA CYS A 563 2.97 14.97 -12.34
C CYS A 563 3.43 14.32 -11.03
N HIS A 564 2.59 14.39 -9.99
CA HIS A 564 2.96 14.03 -8.62
C HIS A 564 2.87 12.54 -8.30
N MET A 565 2.17 11.74 -9.13
CA MET A 565 1.97 10.31 -8.89
C MET A 565 2.36 9.49 -10.12
N THR A 566 3.53 9.79 -10.67
CA THR A 566 4.04 9.10 -11.87
C THR A 566 4.13 7.59 -11.64
N LYS A 567 3.82 6.79 -12.67
CA LYS A 567 3.89 5.33 -12.58
C LYS A 567 5.31 4.81 -12.72
N THR A 568 6.10 4.94 -11.66
CA THR A 568 7.50 4.49 -11.62
C THR A 568 7.64 3.00 -11.35
N MET A 569 6.61 2.35 -10.80
CA MET A 569 6.64 0.94 -10.36
C MET A 569 5.89 0.03 -11.32
N GLN A 570 6.40 -1.19 -11.53
CA GLN A 570 5.80 -2.18 -12.42
C GLN A 570 5.34 -3.44 -11.69
N THR A 571 4.10 -3.86 -11.91
CA THR A 571 3.58 -5.16 -11.49
C THR A 571 3.29 -6.10 -12.65
N GLY A 572 2.57 -5.63 -13.66
CA GLY A 572 2.19 -6.37 -14.86
C GLY A 572 3.01 -5.90 -16.06
N ALA A 573 2.33 -5.59 -17.16
CA ALA A 573 2.96 -5.14 -18.40
C ALA A 573 3.26 -3.63 -18.45
N GLY A 574 2.83 -2.85 -17.46
CA GLY A 574 2.74 -1.39 -17.59
C GLY A 574 1.56 -0.96 -18.46
N LEU A 575 1.47 0.35 -18.75
CA LEU A 575 0.35 0.94 -19.51
C LEU A 575 0.76 1.36 -20.94
N GLY A 576 1.84 0.78 -21.44
CA GLY A 576 2.28 0.89 -22.84
C GLY A 576 3.42 1.86 -23.11
N GLU A 577 3.60 2.13 -24.40
CA GLU A 577 4.65 2.99 -24.93
C GLU A 577 4.42 4.43 -24.47
N GLY A 578 5.44 5.02 -23.86
CA GLY A 578 5.55 6.45 -23.70
C GLY A 578 5.94 7.10 -25.03
N ILE A 579 6.87 8.04 -24.98
CA ILE A 579 7.41 8.69 -26.18
C ILE A 579 8.53 7.85 -26.82
N GLU A 580 8.74 8.06 -28.11
CA GLU A 580 9.91 7.52 -28.81
C GLU A 580 11.14 8.39 -28.52
N GLY A 581 12.25 7.76 -28.16
CA GLY A 581 13.54 8.40 -27.97
C GLY A 581 14.50 8.14 -29.13
N LYS A 582 15.78 8.53 -28.94
CA LYS A 582 16.83 8.40 -29.96
C LYS A 582 16.96 6.95 -30.47
N GLY A 583 17.10 6.79 -31.78
CA GLY A 583 17.27 5.48 -32.42
C GLY A 583 16.03 4.60 -32.42
N GLY A 584 14.82 5.19 -32.32
CA GLY A 584 13.55 4.47 -32.39
C GLY A 584 13.17 3.69 -31.13
N LYS A 585 13.94 3.84 -30.05
CA LYS A 585 13.70 3.15 -28.77
C LYS A 585 12.62 3.87 -27.97
N LYS A 586 11.67 3.12 -27.40
CA LYS A 586 10.57 3.68 -26.61
C LYS A 586 10.97 3.89 -25.16
N TYR A 587 10.56 5.02 -24.59
CA TYR A 587 10.35 5.15 -23.16
C TYR A 587 9.07 4.41 -22.78
N TRP A 588 9.02 3.84 -21.59
CA TRP A 588 7.87 3.05 -21.17
C TRP A 588 7.14 3.65 -19.98
N MET A 589 5.82 3.47 -19.93
CA MET A 589 5.01 3.77 -18.75
C MET A 589 4.74 2.49 -17.95
N ASN A 590 4.99 2.50 -16.64
CA ASN A 590 4.61 1.37 -15.78
C ASN A 590 3.16 1.50 -15.32
N ASP A 591 2.70 0.64 -14.42
CA ASP A 591 1.29 0.47 -14.07
C ASP A 591 0.94 0.85 -12.62
N ILE A 592 1.93 1.01 -11.72
CA ILE A 592 1.69 1.47 -10.34
C ILE A 592 2.33 2.84 -10.11
N THR A 593 1.52 3.75 -9.55
CA THR A 593 1.91 5.12 -9.18
C THR A 593 2.89 5.13 -8.00
N SER A 594 3.89 6.01 -8.06
CA SER A 594 4.65 6.39 -6.88
C SER A 594 3.74 7.12 -5.88
N HIS A 595 4.03 6.92 -4.59
CA HIS A 595 3.35 7.59 -3.47
C HIS A 595 4.32 8.53 -2.72
N LEU A 596 5.39 8.98 -3.38
CA LEU A 596 6.29 10.03 -2.84
C LEU A 596 5.69 11.43 -3.01
N PHE A 597 4.73 11.59 -3.92
CA PHE A 597 4.06 12.85 -4.28
C PHE A 597 4.99 13.94 -4.81
N ASP A 598 6.19 13.56 -5.26
CA ASP A 598 7.15 14.44 -5.91
C ASP A 598 7.05 14.34 -7.44
N VAL A 599 7.83 15.18 -8.12
CA VAL A 599 7.86 15.24 -9.58
C VAL A 599 9.29 14.91 -10.04
N PRO A 600 9.56 13.68 -10.52
CA PRO A 600 10.88 13.33 -11.01
C PRO A 600 11.22 14.16 -12.26
N ARG A 601 12.31 14.92 -12.19
CA ARG A 601 12.76 15.84 -13.25
C ARG A 601 13.59 15.10 -14.31
N ILE A 602 13.69 15.69 -15.51
CA ILE A 602 14.56 15.19 -16.59
C ILE A 602 16.03 15.02 -16.19
N ALA A 603 16.52 15.84 -15.24
CA ALA A 603 17.88 15.75 -14.72
C ALA A 603 18.10 14.62 -13.69
N ASN A 604 17.05 13.86 -13.35
CA ASN A 604 17.14 12.74 -12.41
C ASN A 604 18.10 11.66 -12.95
N LYS A 605 18.90 11.07 -12.07
CA LYS A 605 19.92 10.05 -12.42
C LYS A 605 19.33 8.77 -13.04
N GLY A 606 18.06 8.48 -12.77
CA GLY A 606 17.31 7.39 -13.38
C GLY A 606 16.79 7.69 -14.79
N VAL A 607 16.98 8.92 -15.29
CA VAL A 607 16.49 9.38 -16.60
C VAL A 607 17.65 9.89 -17.45
N LYS A 608 18.42 10.85 -16.93
CA LYS A 608 19.44 11.57 -17.68
C LYS A 608 20.52 10.62 -18.19
N GLY A 609 20.69 10.55 -19.51
CA GLY A 609 21.66 9.66 -20.16
C GLY A 609 21.34 8.16 -20.01
N VAL A 610 20.14 7.79 -19.55
CA VAL A 610 19.69 6.41 -19.46
C VAL A 610 18.95 6.04 -20.75
N GLU A 611 19.30 4.90 -21.33
CA GLU A 611 18.63 4.36 -22.53
C GLU A 611 17.10 4.31 -22.34
N PRO A 612 16.28 4.72 -23.33
CA PRO A 612 14.82 4.85 -23.17
C PRO A 612 14.12 3.61 -22.61
N GLY A 613 14.52 2.41 -23.03
CA GLY A 613 13.97 1.14 -22.54
C GLY A 613 14.34 0.77 -21.10
N LYS A 614 15.27 1.51 -20.47
CA LYS A 614 15.77 1.31 -19.11
C LYS A 614 15.56 2.52 -18.21
N ALA A 615 15.11 3.65 -18.75
CA ALA A 615 14.90 4.87 -18.00
C ALA A 615 13.69 4.77 -17.07
N MET A 616 13.77 5.47 -15.94
CA MET A 616 12.65 5.63 -15.02
C MET A 616 11.50 6.36 -15.72
N PRO A 617 10.26 5.88 -15.62
CA PRO A 617 9.10 6.65 -16.07
C PRO A 617 8.99 7.97 -15.29
N THR A 618 8.89 9.08 -16.02
CA THR A 618 8.63 10.43 -15.50
C THR A 618 7.45 11.05 -16.27
N PRO A 619 6.87 12.18 -15.82
CA PRO A 619 5.86 12.87 -16.62
C PRO A 619 6.36 13.20 -18.02
N TYR A 620 7.65 13.54 -18.13
CA TYR A 620 8.30 13.92 -19.38
C TYR A 620 8.57 12.73 -20.33
N THR A 621 8.74 11.52 -19.82
CA THR A 621 8.92 10.32 -20.67
C THR A 621 7.58 9.70 -21.11
N ASN A 622 6.47 10.35 -20.78
CA ASN A 622 5.10 9.99 -21.16
C ASN A 622 4.55 11.04 -22.15
N LYS A 623 3.23 11.07 -22.37
CA LYS A 623 2.55 12.00 -23.29
C LYS A 623 2.93 13.47 -23.13
N CYS A 624 3.34 13.91 -21.93
CA CYS A 624 3.79 15.29 -21.72
C CYS A 624 5.10 15.60 -22.47
N GLY A 625 5.96 14.61 -22.73
CA GLY A 625 7.18 14.75 -23.52
C GLY A 625 6.98 15.12 -25.00
N THR A 626 5.74 15.12 -25.49
CA THR A 626 5.43 15.68 -26.82
C THR A 626 5.51 17.21 -26.85
N CYS A 627 5.32 17.87 -25.70
CA CYS A 627 5.42 19.33 -25.56
C CYS A 627 6.65 19.75 -24.74
N HIS A 628 7.23 18.85 -23.95
CA HIS A 628 8.47 19.08 -23.23
C HIS A 628 9.59 18.32 -23.95
N GLU A 629 10.58 19.03 -24.51
CA GLU A 629 11.66 18.46 -25.32
C GLU A 629 12.35 17.25 -24.67
N ALA A 630 11.88 16.05 -25.01
CA ALA A 630 12.42 14.80 -24.51
C ALA A 630 13.84 14.52 -25.01
N ASP A 631 14.23 15.17 -26.12
CA ASP A 631 15.53 15.01 -26.74
C ASP A 631 16.66 15.67 -25.93
N LYS A 632 16.28 16.53 -24.97
CA LYS A 632 17.14 17.14 -23.94
C LYS A 632 17.29 16.30 -22.67
N MET A 633 16.69 15.09 -22.60
CA MET A 633 16.86 14.12 -21.51
C MET A 633 18.24 13.46 -21.52
#